data_AF-A0A7J8F061-F1
#
_entry.id   AF-A0A7J8F061-F1
#
_cell.length_a   1.000
_cell.length_b   1.000
_cell.length_c   1.000
_cell.angle_alpha   90.00
_cell.angle_beta   90.00
_cell.angle_gamma   90.00
#
_symmetry.space_group_name_H-M   'P 1'
#
loop_
_entity.id
_entity.type
_entity.pdbx_description
1 polymer ?
#
loop_
_entity_poly.entity_id
_entity_poly.type
_entity_poly.pdbx_seq_one_letter_code
_entity_poly.pdbx_strand_id
1 'polypeptide(L)'
;MTVKHCALSLVGEPIMYPDINRFLKLLHEHKISSFLVTNAQFPMEIRNLKPVTQLYVSVDASTKDSLKKIDRPLFKDFWQRFLDSLKALAAKQQRTVYRLTLVKSWNVDELQAYAELVSLGSPDFIEVKGVTYCGESSASSLTMANVPWHEEVVHFVYELVDLIPDYEIACEHEHSNCLLIAHKKFKIDKEWWTWIDYNRFQELIQEYEDSSGSKTFSAKDYMAKTPHWALFGASERGFDPKDMRYQRKNKSKDISGC
;
A
#
# COMPACT_ATOMS: atom_id res chain seq x y z
N MET A 1 -11.44 21.61 -13.48
CA MET A 1 -10.69 20.43 -13.00
C MET A 1 -11.71 19.42 -12.52
N THR A 2 -11.79 18.24 -13.15
CA THR A 2 -12.76 17.20 -12.77
C THR A 2 -12.03 16.15 -11.96
N VAL A 3 -12.47 15.89 -10.72
CA VAL A 3 -11.87 14.88 -9.84
C VAL A 3 -11.95 13.50 -10.50
N LYS A 4 -10.87 12.72 -10.42
CA LYS A 4 -10.77 11.37 -10.99
C LYS A 4 -10.54 10.28 -9.95
N HIS A 5 -9.96 10.64 -8.81
CA HIS A 5 -9.53 9.70 -7.80
C HIS A 5 -9.88 10.26 -6.41
N CYS A 6 -10.39 9.40 -5.53
CA CYS A 6 -10.67 9.72 -4.14
C CYS A 6 -9.86 8.80 -3.22
N ALA A 7 -8.98 9.40 -2.42
CA ALA A 7 -8.22 8.71 -1.38
C ALA A 7 -8.92 8.87 -0.02
N LEU A 8 -9.47 7.77 0.47
CA LEU A 8 -10.10 7.67 1.79
C LEU A 8 -9.03 7.27 2.80
N SER A 9 -8.16 8.23 3.13
CA SER A 9 -6.92 7.94 3.88
C SER A 9 -6.35 9.14 4.67
N LEU A 10 -7.14 10.20 4.90
CA LEU A 10 -6.63 11.45 5.47
C LEU A 10 -6.44 11.35 6.99
N VAL A 11 -7.54 11.24 7.74
CA VAL A 11 -7.56 11.13 9.21
C VAL A 11 -8.72 10.23 9.61
N GLY A 12 -8.56 9.49 10.71
CA GLY A 12 -9.55 8.56 11.23
C GLY A 12 -9.56 7.23 10.49
N GLU A 13 -10.60 6.43 10.76
CA GLU A 13 -10.78 5.11 10.16
C GLU A 13 -12.00 5.14 9.23
N PRO A 14 -11.82 5.24 7.90
CA PRO A 14 -12.91 5.47 6.96
C PRO A 14 -13.92 4.31 6.93
N ILE A 15 -13.47 3.07 7.21
CA ILE A 15 -14.34 1.89 7.18
C ILE A 15 -15.35 1.86 8.33
N MET A 16 -15.16 2.68 9.38
CA MET A 16 -16.13 2.85 10.45
C MET A 16 -17.33 3.71 10.05
N TYR A 17 -17.26 4.44 8.93
CA TYR A 17 -18.36 5.30 8.50
C TYR A 17 -19.57 4.43 8.08
N PRO A 18 -20.75 4.58 8.72
CA PRO A 18 -21.89 3.68 8.47
C PRO A 18 -22.35 3.63 7.01
N ASP A 19 -22.21 4.74 6.28
CA ASP A 19 -22.60 4.85 4.89
C ASP A 19 -21.43 4.66 3.91
N ILE A 20 -20.31 4.05 4.33
CA ILE A 20 -19.10 3.90 3.50
C ILE A 20 -19.41 3.24 2.15
N ASN A 21 -20.23 2.18 2.14
CA ASN A 21 -20.62 1.50 0.90
C ASN A 21 -21.49 2.38 0.00
N ARG A 22 -22.38 3.18 0.57
CA ARG A 22 -23.18 4.15 -0.20
C ARG A 22 -22.28 5.23 -0.79
N PHE A 23 -21.30 5.70 -0.04
CA PHE A 23 -20.35 6.71 -0.51
C PHE A 23 -19.47 6.18 -1.64
N LEU A 24 -18.96 4.95 -1.52
CA LEU A 24 -18.20 4.28 -2.58
C LEU A 24 -19.01 4.18 -3.88
N LYS A 25 -20.27 3.74 -3.78
CA LYS A 25 -21.18 3.69 -4.93
C LYS A 25 -21.33 5.06 -5.61
N LEU A 26 -21.57 6.12 -4.83
CA LEU A 26 -21.68 7.49 -5.36
C LEU A 26 -20.41 7.93 -6.10
N LEU A 27 -19.22 7.58 -5.59
CA LEU A 27 -17.96 7.87 -6.27
C LEU A 27 -17.88 7.17 -7.63
N HIS A 28 -18.22 5.88 -7.69
CA HIS A 28 -18.16 5.08 -8.92
C HIS A 28 -19.20 5.52 -9.95
N GLU A 29 -20.41 5.91 -9.53
CA GLU A 29 -21.43 6.53 -10.41
C GLU A 29 -20.90 7.81 -11.10
N HIS A 30 -20.02 8.55 -10.44
CA HIS A 30 -19.34 9.73 -10.98
C HIS A 30 -18.02 9.42 -11.69
N LYS A 31 -17.72 8.14 -11.93
CA LYS A 31 -16.47 7.64 -12.53
C LYS A 31 -15.22 8.09 -11.76
N ILE A 32 -15.31 8.17 -10.43
CA ILE A 32 -14.20 8.49 -9.53
C ILE A 32 -13.71 7.18 -8.92
N SER A 33 -12.44 6.83 -9.12
CA SER A 33 -11.86 5.63 -8.49
C SER A 33 -11.65 5.82 -6.99
N SER A 34 -11.75 4.75 -6.21
CA SER A 34 -11.65 4.79 -4.74
C SER A 34 -10.44 4.01 -4.21
N PHE A 35 -9.68 4.66 -3.35
CA PHE A 35 -8.56 4.08 -2.62
C PHE A 35 -8.87 4.18 -1.13
N LEU A 36 -9.16 3.05 -0.48
CA LEU A 36 -9.54 3.04 0.94
C LEU A 36 -8.41 2.46 1.76
N VAL A 37 -8.00 3.17 2.82
CA VAL A 37 -6.99 2.72 3.77
C VAL A 37 -7.64 2.41 5.12
N THR A 38 -7.33 1.25 5.69
CA THR A 38 -7.77 0.84 7.03
C THR A 38 -6.60 0.41 7.90
N ASN A 39 -6.71 0.59 9.21
CA ASN A 39 -5.73 0.11 10.22
C ASN A 39 -5.90 -1.37 10.59
N ALA A 40 -6.71 -2.13 9.83
CA ALA A 40 -6.98 -3.54 10.06
C ALA A 40 -7.54 -3.87 11.45
N GLN A 41 -8.28 -2.95 12.06
CA GLN A 41 -9.01 -3.27 13.28
C GLN A 41 -10.41 -3.80 12.99
N PHE A 42 -11.00 -3.61 11.82
CA PHE A 42 -12.43 -3.82 11.57
C PHE A 42 -12.71 -4.97 10.57
N PRO A 43 -12.52 -6.24 10.97
CA PRO A 43 -12.58 -7.37 10.03
C PRO A 43 -13.97 -7.60 9.45
N MET A 44 -15.05 -7.31 10.19
CA MET A 44 -16.42 -7.47 9.69
C MET A 44 -16.77 -6.41 8.66
N GLU A 45 -16.34 -5.19 8.89
CA GLU A 45 -16.48 -4.06 7.99
C GLU A 45 -15.68 -4.32 6.70
N ILE A 46 -14.45 -4.87 6.81
CA ILE A 46 -13.70 -5.34 5.64
C ILE A 46 -14.52 -6.36 4.88
N ARG A 47 -15.05 -7.42 5.51
CA ARG A 47 -15.88 -8.44 4.82
C ARG A 47 -17.08 -7.82 4.09
N ASN A 48 -17.78 -6.90 4.76
CA ASN A 48 -18.98 -6.24 4.24
C ASN A 48 -18.71 -5.12 3.23
N LEU A 49 -17.45 -4.69 3.07
CA LEU A 49 -17.08 -3.64 2.14
C LEU A 49 -17.38 -4.06 0.70
N LYS A 50 -18.12 -3.22 -0.02
CA LYS A 50 -18.37 -3.34 -1.46
C LYS A 50 -17.07 -3.11 -2.25
N PRO A 51 -17.02 -3.52 -3.53
CA PRO A 51 -15.82 -3.34 -4.34
C PRO A 51 -15.29 -1.90 -4.30
N VAL A 52 -13.97 -1.77 -4.11
CA VAL A 52 -13.22 -0.52 -4.25
C VAL A 52 -12.20 -0.67 -5.38
N THR A 53 -11.63 0.43 -5.87
CA THR A 53 -10.57 0.32 -6.88
C THR A 53 -9.32 -0.34 -6.29
N GLN A 54 -8.95 0.05 -5.07
CA GLN A 54 -7.86 -0.54 -4.31
C GLN A 54 -8.09 -0.41 -2.80
N LEU A 55 -7.92 -1.51 -2.06
CA LEU A 55 -8.06 -1.58 -0.61
C LEU A 55 -6.69 -1.76 0.04
N TYR A 56 -6.37 -0.86 0.96
CA TYR A 56 -5.12 -0.83 1.70
C TYR A 56 -5.34 -1.22 3.15
N VAL A 57 -4.43 -2.04 3.67
CA VAL A 57 -4.19 -2.20 5.09
C VAL A 57 -2.85 -1.54 5.42
N SER A 58 -2.84 -0.61 6.37
CA SER A 58 -1.59 -0.16 6.98
C SER A 58 -1.07 -1.25 7.92
N VAL A 59 0.15 -1.71 7.71
CA VAL A 59 0.84 -2.66 8.58
C VAL A 59 2.08 -1.98 9.13
N ASP A 60 1.89 -1.26 10.22
CA ASP A 60 2.95 -0.45 10.83
C ASP A 60 3.89 -1.28 11.73
N ALA A 61 3.55 -2.55 11.97
CA ALA A 61 4.32 -3.45 12.82
C ALA A 61 4.08 -4.93 12.46
N SER A 62 5.10 -5.79 12.66
CA SER A 62 5.03 -7.20 12.31
C SER A 62 4.66 -8.14 13.47
N THR A 63 4.69 -7.67 14.71
CA THR A 63 4.40 -8.49 15.91
C THR A 63 3.37 -7.81 16.82
N LYS A 64 2.73 -8.60 17.69
CA LYS A 64 1.74 -8.08 18.66
C LYS A 64 2.30 -6.96 19.54
N ASP A 65 3.51 -7.13 20.05
CA ASP A 65 4.12 -6.17 20.97
C ASP A 65 4.56 -4.88 20.26
N SER A 66 5.13 -5.01 19.06
CA SER A 66 5.47 -3.86 18.22
C SER A 66 4.22 -3.09 17.79
N LEU A 67 3.16 -3.78 17.36
CA LEU A 67 1.88 -3.15 17.00
C LEU A 67 1.27 -2.40 18.18
N LYS A 68 1.30 -3.00 19.39
CA LYS A 68 0.80 -2.33 20.60
C LYS A 68 1.57 -1.06 20.92
N LYS A 69 2.89 -1.07 20.72
CA LYS A 69 3.79 0.05 21.03
C LYS A 69 3.62 1.19 20.02
N ILE A 70 3.50 0.86 18.73
CA ILE A 70 3.43 1.83 17.63
C ILE A 70 2.01 2.38 17.49
N ASP A 71 1.02 1.51 17.31
CA ASP A 71 -0.34 1.92 16.95
C ASP A 71 -1.19 2.34 18.15
N ARG A 72 -0.78 1.95 19.37
CA ARG A 72 -1.51 2.20 20.62
C ARG A 72 -3.02 1.88 20.47
N PRO A 73 -3.36 0.64 20.08
CA PRO A 73 -4.70 0.28 19.65
C PRO A 73 -5.71 0.41 20.80
N LEU A 74 -6.93 0.80 20.44
CA LEU A 74 -8.03 1.01 21.41
C LEU A 74 -8.65 -0.31 21.90
N PHE A 75 -8.64 -1.35 21.06
CA PHE A 75 -9.27 -2.63 21.35
C PHE A 75 -8.34 -3.55 22.13
N LYS A 76 -8.87 -4.30 23.11
CA LYS A 76 -8.08 -5.27 23.89
C LYS A 76 -7.63 -6.48 23.06
N ASP A 77 -8.45 -6.85 22.08
CA ASP A 77 -8.27 -7.95 21.14
C ASP A 77 -7.61 -7.51 19.82
N PHE A 78 -6.98 -6.33 19.80
CA PHE A 78 -6.42 -5.68 18.60
C PHE A 78 -5.61 -6.60 17.67
N TRP A 79 -4.82 -7.51 18.26
CA TRP A 79 -3.99 -8.43 17.48
C TRP A 79 -4.81 -9.47 16.73
N GLN A 80 -5.84 -10.02 17.38
CA GLN A 80 -6.74 -10.97 16.72
C GLN A 80 -7.54 -10.25 15.63
N ARG A 81 -8.03 -9.03 15.90
CA ARG A 81 -8.72 -8.21 14.90
C ARG A 81 -7.82 -7.90 13.69
N PHE A 82 -6.54 -7.63 13.93
CA PHE A 82 -5.52 -7.44 12.91
C PHE A 82 -5.36 -8.68 12.03
N LEU A 83 -5.09 -9.84 12.62
CA LEU A 83 -4.95 -11.09 11.86
C LEU A 83 -6.23 -11.46 11.10
N ASP A 84 -7.40 -11.26 11.70
CA ASP A 84 -8.68 -11.54 11.03
C ASP A 84 -9.00 -10.55 9.91
N SER A 85 -8.49 -9.32 10.00
CA SER A 85 -8.58 -8.32 8.93
C SER A 85 -7.68 -8.68 7.76
N LEU A 86 -6.47 -9.21 8.00
CA LEU A 86 -5.60 -9.73 6.96
C LEU A 86 -6.25 -10.91 6.20
N LYS A 87 -6.88 -11.84 6.94
CA LYS A 87 -7.67 -12.93 6.35
C LYS A 87 -8.89 -12.42 5.58
N ALA A 88 -9.57 -11.40 6.10
CA ALA A 88 -10.71 -10.79 5.41
C ALA A 88 -10.28 -10.07 4.12
N LEU A 89 -9.08 -9.48 4.11
CA LEU A 89 -8.46 -8.88 2.94
C LEU A 89 -8.15 -9.95 1.88
N ALA A 90 -7.57 -11.10 2.28
CA ALA A 90 -7.27 -12.22 1.39
C ALA A 90 -8.50 -12.75 0.62
N ALA A 91 -9.68 -12.65 1.23
CA ALA A 91 -10.95 -13.08 0.63
C ALA A 91 -11.51 -12.06 -0.38
N LYS A 92 -10.93 -10.86 -0.49
CA LYS A 92 -11.36 -9.85 -1.46
C LYS A 92 -10.89 -10.22 -2.86
N GLN A 93 -11.74 -9.89 -3.84
CA GLN A 93 -11.42 -10.06 -5.25
C GLN A 93 -10.75 -8.82 -5.84
N GLN A 94 -11.04 -7.63 -5.29
CA GLN A 94 -10.46 -6.36 -5.72
C GLN A 94 -9.00 -6.22 -5.28
N ARG A 95 -8.25 -5.29 -5.89
CA ARG A 95 -6.83 -5.04 -5.56
C ARG A 95 -6.64 -4.75 -4.08
N THR A 96 -5.75 -5.51 -3.46
CA THR A 96 -5.39 -5.44 -2.05
C THR A 96 -3.93 -5.06 -1.87
N VAL A 97 -3.65 -4.20 -0.89
CA VAL A 97 -2.29 -3.70 -0.66
C VAL A 97 -1.97 -3.72 0.82
N TYR A 98 -0.82 -4.26 1.18
CA TYR A 98 -0.20 -3.96 2.47
C TYR A 98 0.71 -2.75 2.31
N ARG A 99 0.50 -1.73 3.13
CA ARG A 99 1.41 -0.59 3.19
C ARG A 99 2.24 -0.67 4.46
N LEU A 100 3.51 -1.01 4.30
CA LEU A 100 4.48 -1.10 5.38
C LEU A 100 5.17 0.25 5.55
N THR A 101 5.16 0.78 6.77
CA THR A 101 5.93 1.97 7.12
C THR A 101 7.25 1.56 7.75
N LEU A 102 8.34 1.61 6.99
CA LEU A 102 9.66 1.18 7.46
C LEU A 102 10.33 2.28 8.28
N VAL A 103 10.67 1.94 9.53
CA VAL A 103 11.51 2.74 10.40
C VAL A 103 12.92 2.15 10.39
N LYS A 104 13.95 2.98 10.49
CA LYS A 104 15.35 2.53 10.53
C LYS A 104 15.59 1.57 11.73
N SER A 105 16.51 0.63 11.54
CA SER A 105 16.95 -0.39 12.52
C SER A 105 15.99 -1.58 12.68
N TRP A 106 15.63 -2.23 11.57
CA TRP A 106 14.95 -3.53 11.60
C TRP A 106 15.93 -4.68 11.87
N ASN A 107 15.39 -5.85 12.21
CA ASN A 107 16.17 -7.07 12.40
C ASN A 107 15.55 -8.27 11.66
N VAL A 108 16.25 -9.41 11.71
CA VAL A 108 15.83 -10.65 11.04
C VAL A 108 14.51 -11.19 11.58
N ASP A 109 14.25 -11.08 12.89
CA ASP A 109 13.00 -11.55 13.49
C ASP A 109 11.79 -10.74 12.98
N GLU A 110 11.96 -9.43 12.78
CA GLU A 110 10.93 -8.56 12.22
C GLU A 110 10.62 -8.91 10.76
N LEU A 111 11.65 -9.20 9.95
CA LEU A 111 11.50 -9.64 8.56
C LEU A 111 10.71 -10.95 8.47
N GLN A 112 11.07 -11.94 9.29
CA GLN A 112 10.38 -13.22 9.34
C GLN A 112 8.90 -13.03 9.74
N ALA A 113 8.63 -12.19 10.72
CA ALA A 113 7.26 -11.87 11.13
C ALA A 113 6.47 -11.16 10.01
N TYR A 114 7.08 -10.25 9.25
CA TYR A 114 6.42 -9.66 8.07
C TYR A 114 6.10 -10.72 7.02
N ALA A 115 7.03 -11.64 6.74
CA ALA A 115 6.81 -12.73 5.78
C ALA A 115 5.64 -13.65 6.20
N GLU A 116 5.49 -13.92 7.50
CA GLU A 116 4.33 -14.65 8.05
C GLU A 116 3.01 -13.90 7.83
N LEU A 117 2.98 -12.58 8.06
CA LEU A 117 1.79 -11.76 7.81
C LEU A 117 1.43 -11.67 6.32
N VAL A 118 2.43 -11.61 5.45
CA VAL A 118 2.24 -11.68 3.98
C VAL A 118 1.66 -13.02 3.60
N SER A 119 2.21 -14.11 4.14
CA SER A 119 1.70 -15.47 3.88
C SER A 119 0.26 -15.66 4.36
N LEU A 120 -0.12 -14.99 5.47
CA LEU A 120 -1.47 -15.06 6.02
C LEU A 120 -2.54 -14.44 5.12
N GLY A 121 -2.25 -13.29 4.51
CA GLY A 121 -3.25 -12.54 3.73
C GLY A 121 -3.04 -12.50 2.23
N SER A 122 -1.84 -12.87 1.76
CA SER A 122 -1.43 -12.88 0.35
C SER A 122 -1.95 -11.69 -0.47
N PRO A 123 -1.60 -10.44 -0.08
CA PRO A 123 -2.08 -9.25 -0.77
C PRO A 123 -1.60 -9.21 -2.22
N ASP A 124 -2.28 -8.44 -3.08
CA ASP A 124 -1.80 -8.28 -4.46
C ASP A 124 -0.45 -7.54 -4.52
N PHE A 125 -0.29 -6.56 -3.62
CA PHE A 125 0.88 -5.70 -3.54
C PHE A 125 1.32 -5.44 -2.11
N ILE A 126 2.61 -5.16 -1.94
CA ILE A 126 3.18 -4.64 -0.71
C ILE A 126 3.94 -3.36 -1.06
N GLU A 127 3.47 -2.24 -0.54
CA GLU A 127 4.15 -0.95 -0.63
C GLU A 127 5.03 -0.78 0.61
N VAL A 128 6.35 -0.80 0.44
CA VAL A 128 7.29 -0.53 1.52
C VAL A 128 7.74 0.91 1.42
N LYS A 129 7.35 1.72 2.38
CA LYS A 129 7.63 3.16 2.40
C LYS A 129 8.46 3.52 3.63
N GLY A 130 9.60 4.17 3.41
CA GLY A 130 10.38 4.74 4.50
C GLY A 130 9.59 5.82 5.25
N VAL A 131 9.62 5.77 6.59
CA VAL A 131 8.96 6.76 7.43
C VAL A 131 9.44 8.17 7.09
N THR A 132 8.51 9.12 6.98
CA THR A 132 8.85 10.54 6.76
C THR A 132 8.76 11.28 8.08
N TYR A 133 9.78 12.06 8.41
CA TYR A 133 9.76 12.89 9.61
C TYR A 133 8.86 14.11 9.41
N CYS A 134 7.82 14.22 10.24
CA CYS A 134 6.82 15.30 10.17
C CYS A 134 7.01 16.40 11.24
N GLY A 135 8.17 16.43 11.91
CA GLY A 135 8.47 17.35 13.01
C GLY A 135 8.34 16.73 14.41
N GLU A 136 8.76 17.49 15.41
CA GLU A 136 8.65 17.12 16.82
C GLU A 136 7.20 17.23 17.29
N SER A 137 6.68 16.17 17.92
CA SER A 137 5.37 16.20 18.57
C SER A 137 5.45 15.48 19.90
N SER A 138 4.66 15.89 20.88
CA SER A 138 4.60 15.23 22.20
C SER A 138 4.14 13.76 22.13
N ALA A 139 3.56 13.34 21.00
CA ALA A 139 3.05 12.00 20.78
C ALA A 139 4.06 11.05 20.12
N SER A 140 5.11 11.57 19.46
CA SER A 140 6.06 10.79 18.66
C SER A 140 7.51 10.94 19.14
N SER A 141 8.20 9.81 19.29
CA SER A 141 9.63 9.76 19.58
C SER A 141 10.50 9.65 18.31
N LEU A 142 9.89 9.76 17.12
CA LEU A 142 10.62 9.66 15.85
C LEU A 142 11.50 10.88 15.63
N THR A 143 12.74 10.63 15.23
CA THR A 143 13.73 11.65 14.86
C THR A 143 14.17 11.44 13.41
N MET A 144 14.92 12.39 12.85
CA MET A 144 15.54 12.23 11.52
C MET A 144 16.44 10.99 11.44
N ALA A 145 17.04 10.55 12.55
CA ALA A 145 17.85 9.33 12.58
C ALA A 145 17.03 8.05 12.34
N ASN A 146 15.70 8.12 12.49
CA ASN A 146 14.81 6.99 12.25
C ASN A 146 14.32 6.89 10.79
N VAL A 147 14.60 7.90 9.96
CA VAL A 147 14.23 7.92 8.55
C VAL A 147 15.25 7.09 7.75
N PRO A 148 14.85 5.97 7.11
CA PRO A 148 15.78 5.20 6.30
C PRO A 148 16.10 5.93 4.99
N TRP A 149 17.33 5.77 4.51
CA TRP A 149 17.69 6.13 3.13
C TRP A 149 17.02 5.19 2.14
N HIS A 150 16.93 5.59 0.88
CA HIS A 150 16.31 4.73 -0.13
C HIS A 150 17.03 3.40 -0.32
N GLU A 151 18.35 3.39 -0.31
CA GLU A 151 19.15 2.17 -0.36
C GLU A 151 18.87 1.23 0.83
N GLU A 152 18.57 1.79 2.00
CA GLU A 152 18.17 1.02 3.18
C GLU A 152 16.79 0.36 2.96
N VAL A 153 15.82 1.08 2.35
CA VAL A 153 14.52 0.49 1.99
C VAL A 153 14.68 -0.60 0.91
N VAL A 154 15.54 -0.37 -0.09
CA VAL A 154 15.85 -1.36 -1.13
C VAL A 154 16.43 -2.64 -0.51
N HIS A 155 17.39 -2.50 0.41
CA HIS A 155 17.99 -3.65 1.10
C HIS A 155 16.97 -4.45 1.90
N PHE A 156 16.13 -3.77 2.71
CA PHE A 156 15.03 -4.41 3.41
C PHE A 156 14.10 -5.19 2.47
N VAL A 157 13.75 -4.59 1.33
CA VAL A 157 12.85 -5.20 0.35
C VAL A 157 13.47 -6.44 -0.30
N TYR A 158 14.77 -6.43 -0.59
CA TYR A 158 15.46 -7.63 -1.08
C TYR A 158 15.39 -8.77 -0.06
N GLU A 159 15.74 -8.50 1.21
CA GLU A 159 15.69 -9.50 2.27
C GLU A 159 14.26 -10.02 2.51
N LEU A 160 13.25 -9.14 2.44
CA LEU A 160 11.85 -9.57 2.57
C LEU A 160 11.43 -10.46 1.41
N VAL A 161 11.72 -10.07 0.16
CA VAL A 161 11.32 -10.83 -1.05
C VAL A 161 11.91 -12.24 -1.05
N ASP A 162 13.13 -12.43 -0.53
CA ASP A 162 13.75 -13.76 -0.39
C ASP A 162 12.94 -14.70 0.52
N LEU A 163 12.12 -14.16 1.43
CA LEU A 163 11.25 -14.91 2.34
C LEU A 163 9.84 -15.14 1.79
N ILE A 164 9.43 -14.45 0.71
CA ILE A 164 8.07 -14.51 0.14
C ILE A 164 8.12 -14.89 -1.36
N PRO A 165 8.32 -16.18 -1.69
CA PRO A 165 8.70 -16.61 -3.05
C PRO A 165 7.66 -16.35 -4.15
N ASP A 166 6.41 -16.03 -3.81
CA ASP A 166 5.35 -15.68 -4.75
C ASP A 166 5.37 -14.20 -5.17
N TYR A 167 6.30 -13.43 -4.65
CA TYR A 167 6.41 -11.98 -4.82
C TYR A 167 7.78 -11.60 -5.40
N GLU A 168 7.83 -10.46 -6.08
CA GLU A 168 9.06 -9.85 -6.60
C GLU A 168 8.92 -8.32 -6.60
N ILE A 169 10.06 -7.62 -6.68
CA ILE A 169 10.10 -6.16 -6.80
C ILE A 169 9.60 -5.76 -8.20
N ALA A 170 8.56 -4.94 -8.26
CA ALA A 170 7.99 -4.46 -9.51
C ALA A 170 8.40 -3.02 -9.84
N CYS A 171 8.30 -2.12 -8.85
CA CYS A 171 8.51 -0.69 -9.04
C CYS A 171 9.31 -0.07 -7.90
N GLU A 172 9.93 1.08 -8.16
CA GLU A 172 10.40 2.01 -7.13
C GLU A 172 9.81 3.40 -7.36
N HIS A 173 9.81 4.22 -6.32
CA HIS A 173 9.64 5.66 -6.41
C HIS A 173 10.60 6.33 -5.42
N GLU A 174 11.83 6.59 -5.88
CA GLU A 174 12.93 7.09 -5.05
C GLU A 174 12.55 8.36 -4.30
N HIS A 175 11.89 9.31 -4.99
CA HIS A 175 11.55 10.61 -4.41
C HIS A 175 10.61 10.51 -3.18
N SER A 176 9.78 9.47 -3.14
CA SER A 176 8.86 9.21 -2.01
C SER A 176 9.39 8.12 -1.07
N ASN A 177 10.61 7.66 -1.29
CA ASN A 177 11.25 6.58 -0.58
C ASN A 177 10.38 5.31 -0.47
N CYS A 178 9.84 4.86 -1.61
CA CYS A 178 8.88 3.78 -1.67
C CYS A 178 9.30 2.71 -2.69
N LEU A 179 9.08 1.45 -2.37
CA LEU A 179 9.16 0.33 -3.31
C LEU A 179 7.84 -0.42 -3.36
N LEU A 180 7.52 -0.96 -4.54
CA LEU A 180 6.37 -1.83 -4.76
C LEU A 180 6.86 -3.26 -4.99
N ILE A 181 6.53 -4.13 -4.06
CA ILE A 181 6.58 -5.57 -4.25
C ILE A 181 5.22 -6.01 -4.79
N ALA A 182 5.22 -6.85 -5.83
CA ALA A 182 4.00 -7.35 -6.44
C ALA A 182 3.98 -8.88 -6.44
N HIS A 183 2.80 -9.46 -6.26
CA HIS A 183 2.62 -10.89 -6.46
C HIS A 183 2.86 -11.24 -7.94
N LYS A 184 3.62 -12.31 -8.20
CA LYS A 184 3.95 -12.84 -9.54
C LYS A 184 2.75 -13.06 -10.47
N LYS A 185 1.53 -13.15 -9.94
CA LYS A 185 0.29 -13.22 -10.74
C LYS A 185 0.03 -11.97 -11.61
N PHE A 186 0.73 -10.86 -11.35
CA PHE A 186 0.75 -9.65 -12.18
C PHE A 186 1.97 -9.57 -13.11
N LYS A 187 2.76 -10.65 -13.22
CA LYS A 187 3.89 -10.74 -14.15
C LYS A 187 3.52 -11.62 -15.34
N ILE A 188 3.08 -11.01 -16.43
CA ILE A 188 2.61 -11.69 -17.63
C ILE A 188 3.70 -11.60 -18.69
N ASP A 189 4.12 -12.74 -19.26
CA ASP A 189 5.18 -12.82 -20.26
C ASP A 189 6.48 -12.11 -19.84
N LYS A 190 6.83 -12.22 -18.55
CA LYS A 190 7.97 -11.57 -17.88
C LYS A 190 7.85 -10.04 -17.76
N GLU A 191 6.73 -9.45 -18.15
CA GLU A 191 6.44 -8.03 -18.00
C GLU A 191 5.49 -7.78 -16.83
N TRP A 192 5.66 -6.64 -16.16
CA TRP A 192 4.79 -6.25 -15.05
C TRP A 192 3.50 -5.59 -15.54
N TRP A 193 2.38 -6.01 -14.95
CA TRP A 193 1.03 -5.47 -15.17
C TRP A 193 0.46 -4.98 -13.84
N THR A 194 1.21 -4.11 -13.18
CA THR A 194 0.87 -3.56 -11.86
C THR A 194 0.07 -2.26 -11.95
N TRP A 195 -0.15 -1.70 -13.15
CA TRP A 195 -0.95 -0.49 -13.31
C TRP A 195 -2.46 -0.77 -13.26
N ILE A 196 -3.25 0.27 -13.09
CA ILE A 196 -4.72 0.18 -13.05
C ILE A 196 -5.28 0.69 -14.37
N ASP A 197 -6.05 -0.13 -15.08
CA ASP A 197 -6.93 0.34 -16.14
C ASP A 197 -8.21 0.90 -15.49
N TYR A 198 -8.21 2.22 -15.27
CA TYR A 198 -9.35 2.88 -14.64
C TYR A 198 -10.62 2.80 -15.50
N ASN A 199 -10.51 2.85 -16.83
CA ASN A 199 -11.69 2.76 -17.68
C ASN A 199 -12.32 1.37 -17.55
N ARG A 200 -11.47 0.33 -17.60
CA ARG A 200 -11.92 -1.04 -17.42
C ARG A 200 -12.51 -1.28 -16.03
N PHE A 201 -11.92 -0.71 -14.98
CA PHE A 201 -12.52 -0.75 -13.64
C PHE A 201 -13.93 -0.11 -13.62
N GLN A 202 -14.13 1.04 -14.27
CA GLN A 202 -15.43 1.71 -14.31
C GLN A 202 -16.49 0.88 -15.07
N GLU A 203 -16.10 0.15 -16.12
CA GLU A 203 -17.00 -0.79 -16.80
C GLU A 203 -17.39 -1.95 -15.88
N LEU A 204 -16.41 -2.58 -15.23
CA LEU A 204 -16.62 -3.73 -14.36
C LEU A 204 -17.47 -3.41 -13.13
N ILE A 205 -17.27 -2.24 -12.52
CA ILE A 205 -18.08 -1.82 -11.37
C ILE A 205 -19.52 -1.49 -11.79
N GLN A 206 -19.73 -0.93 -12.99
CA GLN A 206 -21.07 -0.72 -13.52
C GLN A 206 -21.78 -2.06 -13.75
N GLU A 207 -21.10 -3.05 -14.34
CA GLU A 207 -21.65 -4.40 -14.51
C GLU A 207 -21.96 -5.09 -13.17
N TYR A 208 -21.12 -4.89 -12.16
CA TYR A 208 -21.36 -5.37 -10.80
C TYR A 208 -22.64 -4.76 -10.22
N GLU A 209 -22.82 -3.45 -10.33
CA GLU A 209 -24.01 -2.75 -9.82
C GLU A 209 -25.29 -3.13 -10.59
N ASP A 210 -25.25 -3.14 -11.93
CA ASP A 210 -26.40 -3.48 -12.79
C ASP A 210 -26.87 -4.92 -12.55
N SER A 211 -25.94 -5.81 -12.23
CA SER A 211 -26.21 -7.22 -11.94
C SER A 211 -26.53 -7.49 -10.46
N SER A 212 -26.63 -6.45 -9.63
CA SER A 212 -26.82 -6.54 -8.18
C SER A 212 -25.79 -7.46 -7.49
N GLY A 213 -24.56 -7.45 -7.99
CA GLY A 213 -23.42 -8.20 -7.46
C GLY A 213 -23.31 -9.65 -7.95
N SER A 214 -24.13 -10.09 -8.90
CA SER A 214 -24.00 -11.44 -9.48
C SER A 214 -22.84 -11.56 -10.48
N LYS A 215 -22.56 -10.51 -11.27
CA LYS A 215 -21.31 -10.39 -12.02
C LYS A 215 -20.24 -9.81 -11.11
N THR A 216 -19.17 -10.57 -10.90
CA THR A 216 -18.03 -10.16 -10.08
C THR A 216 -16.78 -10.00 -10.94
N PHE A 217 -15.77 -9.35 -10.38
CA PHE A 217 -14.48 -9.13 -11.04
C PHE A 217 -13.36 -9.11 -10.00
N SER A 218 -12.15 -9.37 -10.48
CA SER A 218 -10.93 -9.47 -9.72
C SER A 218 -9.92 -8.40 -10.12
N ALA A 219 -8.86 -8.24 -9.33
CA ALA A 219 -7.73 -7.36 -9.61
C ALA A 219 -7.10 -7.56 -11.01
N LYS A 220 -7.16 -8.77 -11.57
CA LYS A 220 -6.60 -9.10 -12.89
C LYS A 220 -7.45 -8.55 -14.04
N ASP A 221 -8.74 -8.33 -13.84
CA ASP A 221 -9.67 -7.93 -14.90
C ASP A 221 -9.49 -6.45 -15.32
N TYR A 222 -8.78 -5.67 -14.51
CA TYR A 222 -8.50 -4.24 -14.73
C TYR A 222 -7.03 -3.89 -14.51
N MET A 223 -6.13 -4.85 -14.70
CA MET A 223 -4.69 -4.59 -14.67
C MET A 223 -4.21 -4.03 -16.01
N ALA A 224 -3.26 -3.09 -15.96
CA ALA A 224 -2.61 -2.52 -17.13
C ALA A 224 -1.10 -2.66 -17.02
N LYS A 225 -0.42 -2.66 -18.17
CA LYS A 225 1.04 -2.75 -18.26
C LYS A 225 1.69 -1.64 -17.44
N THR A 226 2.67 -2.01 -16.62
CA THR A 226 3.43 -1.08 -15.80
C THR A 226 4.24 -0.13 -16.69
N PRO A 227 4.17 1.19 -16.47
CA PRO A 227 4.98 2.15 -17.22
C PRO A 227 6.48 1.87 -17.05
N HIS A 228 7.24 1.95 -18.14
CA HIS A 228 8.68 1.64 -18.13
C HIS A 228 9.47 2.47 -17.10
N TRP A 229 9.15 3.75 -16.94
CA TRP A 229 9.79 4.66 -15.98
C TRP A 229 9.49 4.31 -14.51
N ALA A 230 8.43 3.54 -14.25
CA ALA A 230 8.04 3.10 -12.92
C ALA A 230 8.75 1.81 -12.50
N LEU A 231 9.25 1.03 -13.45
CA LEU A 231 9.89 -0.25 -13.18
C LEU A 231 11.11 -0.06 -12.26
N PHE A 232 11.30 -1.01 -11.36
CA PHE A 232 12.49 -1.04 -10.52
C PHE A 232 13.76 -1.10 -11.39
N GLY A 233 14.73 -0.21 -11.11
CA GLY A 233 15.96 -0.08 -11.90
C GLY A 233 15.83 0.78 -13.16
N ALA A 234 14.67 1.39 -13.43
CA ALA A 234 14.53 2.37 -14.49
C ALA A 234 15.36 3.64 -14.19
N SER A 235 15.83 4.32 -15.24
CA SER A 235 16.61 5.56 -15.10
C SER A 235 15.88 6.66 -14.33
N GLU A 236 14.56 6.70 -14.46
CA GLU A 236 13.66 7.67 -13.84
C GLU A 236 13.38 7.35 -12.36
N ARG A 237 13.65 6.09 -11.95
CA ARG A 237 13.45 5.60 -10.57
C ARG A 237 12.07 5.93 -10.01
N GLY A 238 11.05 5.73 -10.84
CA GLY A 238 9.65 5.98 -10.51
C GLY A 238 9.14 7.38 -10.78
N PHE A 239 9.99 8.35 -11.07
CA PHE A 239 9.53 9.72 -11.29
C PHE A 239 8.88 9.82 -12.68
N ASP A 240 7.61 10.25 -12.75
CA ASP A 240 6.90 10.36 -14.04
C ASP A 240 7.65 11.36 -14.95
N PRO A 241 8.03 10.99 -16.18
CA PRO A 241 8.69 11.90 -17.13
C PRO A 241 7.91 13.18 -17.45
N LYS A 242 6.60 13.22 -17.16
CA LYS A 242 5.77 14.43 -17.32
C LYS A 242 5.93 15.42 -16.18
N ASP A 243 6.43 14.97 -15.03
CA ASP A 243 6.68 15.82 -13.88
C ASP A 243 8.07 16.46 -13.97
N MET A 244 8.22 17.64 -13.36
CA MET A 244 9.50 18.33 -13.26
C MET A 244 10.12 18.11 -11.88
N ARG A 245 11.26 17.41 -11.82
CA ARG A 245 12.00 17.20 -10.58
C ARG A 245 12.69 18.52 -10.17
N TYR A 246 12.19 19.15 -9.11
CA TYR A 246 12.84 20.32 -8.53
C TYR A 246 13.93 19.88 -7.54
N GLN A 247 15.18 19.88 -8.00
CA GLN A 247 16.32 19.73 -7.12
C GLN A 247 16.60 21.08 -6.46
N ARG A 248 16.58 21.12 -5.12
CA ARG A 248 17.11 22.29 -4.41
C ARG A 248 18.56 22.46 -4.83
N LYS A 249 18.91 23.63 -5.38
CA LYS A 249 20.31 24.00 -5.66
C LYS A 249 21.07 23.99 -4.34
N ASN A 250 21.70 22.88 -3.98
CA ASN A 250 22.70 22.91 -2.92
C ASN A 250 23.93 23.59 -3.51
N LYS A 251 24.24 24.79 -3.01
CA LYS A 251 25.64 25.19 -2.86
C LYS A 251 26.32 24.00 -2.17
N SER A 252 27.31 23.41 -2.84
CA SER A 252 28.23 22.44 -2.27
C SER A 252 28.56 22.81 -0.82
N LYS A 253 28.02 22.06 0.15
CA LYS A 253 28.71 21.90 1.42
C LYS A 253 29.60 20.69 1.21
N ASP A 254 30.86 21.02 1.03
CA ASP A 254 32.01 20.12 1.09
C ASP A 254 31.79 19.09 2.20
N ILE A 255 31.70 17.80 1.82
CA ILE A 255 31.78 16.69 2.76
C ILE A 255 33.28 16.40 2.91
N SER A 256 33.98 17.36 3.48
CA SER A 256 35.32 17.18 4.02
C SER A 256 35.34 17.80 5.42
N GLY A 257 35.20 16.96 6.43
CA GLY A 257 35.26 17.40 7.83
C GLY A 257 34.66 16.38 8.78
N CYS A 258 35.54 15.48 9.25
CA CYS A 258 35.55 14.75 10.51
C CYS A 258 34.22 14.34 11.16
#